data_AF-A0A3S3D1P8-F1
#
_entry.id   AF-A0A3S3D1P8-F1
#
_cell.length_a   1.000
_cell.length_b   1.000
_cell.length_c   1.000
_cell.angle_alpha   90.00
_cell.angle_beta   90.00
_cell.angle_gamma   90.00
#
_symmetry.space_group_name_H-M   'P 1'
#
loop_
_entity.id
_entity.type
_entity.pdbx_description
1 polymer ?
#
loop_
_entity_poly.entity_id
_entity_poly.type
_entity_poly.pdbx_seq_one_letter_code
_entity_poly.pdbx_strand_id
1 'polypeptide(L)'
;MIQSALPFDDPAWASLPTREGDGSWVPKWLTELSRDPADAAHFADGWPALCSEGTTWPAAIAAFPHLVRIAESLPPGARFEYVTVFGLIAADWEPGSDPLFAVPDTVESAYRAALARALELAAAESAFPIGNERDLRYLLMSFAALHNVPELARCLDDLDDDETCPRYAAHVWGEDAPM
;
A
#
# COMPACT_ATOMS: atom_id res chain seq x y z
N MET A 1 6.98 21.83 -2.88
CA MET A 1 6.79 21.28 -4.23
C MET A 1 7.04 19.79 -4.14
N ILE A 2 6.06 18.96 -4.50
CA ILE A 2 6.26 17.50 -4.54
C ILE A 2 7.33 17.22 -5.58
N GLN A 3 8.38 16.50 -5.20
CA GLN A 3 9.44 16.07 -6.12
C GLN A 3 8.82 15.11 -7.16
N SER A 4 9.22 15.23 -8.43
CA SER A 4 8.50 14.57 -9.51
C SER A 4 8.62 13.04 -9.41
N ALA A 5 7.46 12.37 -9.33
CA ALA A 5 7.37 10.92 -9.43
C ALA A 5 7.93 10.41 -10.78
N LEU A 6 8.30 9.12 -10.81
CA LEU A 6 8.78 8.47 -12.03
C LEU A 6 7.72 8.59 -13.15
N PRO A 7 8.04 9.20 -14.31
CA PRO A 7 7.10 9.34 -15.42
C PRO A 7 6.61 7.99 -15.95
N PHE A 8 5.40 7.93 -16.52
CA PHE A 8 4.82 6.68 -17.02
C PHE A 8 5.54 6.11 -18.24
N ASP A 9 6.21 6.94 -19.02
CA ASP A 9 6.98 6.56 -20.22
C ASP A 9 8.46 6.31 -19.94
N ASP A 10 8.89 6.38 -18.66
CA ASP A 10 10.27 6.14 -18.29
C ASP A 10 10.63 4.64 -18.38
N PRO A 11 11.67 4.25 -19.13
CA PRO A 11 12.06 2.84 -19.25
C PRO A 11 12.53 2.23 -17.92
N ALA A 12 12.84 3.03 -16.90
CA ALA A 12 13.28 2.54 -15.59
C ALA A 12 12.23 1.67 -14.88
N TRP A 13 10.94 1.76 -15.25
CA TRP A 13 9.90 0.86 -14.71
C TRP A 13 10.24 -0.62 -14.91
N ALA A 14 10.83 -0.99 -16.05
CA ALA A 14 11.25 -2.37 -16.33
C ALA A 14 12.44 -2.85 -15.46
N SER A 15 13.10 -1.94 -14.75
CA SER A 15 14.19 -2.29 -13.82
C SER A 15 13.72 -2.44 -12.37
N LEU A 16 12.46 -2.10 -12.08
CA LEU A 16 11.89 -2.20 -10.74
C LEU A 16 11.16 -3.54 -10.58
N PRO A 17 11.60 -4.42 -9.68
CA PRO A 17 10.92 -5.69 -9.43
C PRO A 17 9.48 -5.51 -8.93
N THR A 18 8.67 -6.52 -9.22
CA THR A 18 7.35 -6.82 -8.66
C THR A 18 7.37 -8.27 -8.16
N ARG A 19 6.29 -8.73 -7.51
CA ARG A 19 6.13 -10.16 -7.16
C ARG A 19 6.26 -11.07 -8.38
N GLU A 20 5.80 -10.60 -9.54
CA GLU A 20 5.60 -11.41 -10.75
C GLU A 20 6.73 -11.26 -11.78
N GLY A 21 7.74 -10.43 -11.50
CA GLY A 21 8.83 -10.14 -12.43
C GLY A 21 9.22 -8.67 -12.40
N ASP A 22 9.16 -8.01 -13.56
CA ASP A 22 9.50 -6.59 -13.68
C ASP A 22 8.26 -5.67 -13.64
N GLY A 23 8.50 -4.38 -13.44
CA GLY A 23 7.48 -3.35 -13.31
C GLY A 23 7.02 -2.73 -14.63
N SER A 24 7.33 -3.31 -15.80
CA SER A 24 6.98 -2.72 -17.10
C SER A 24 5.47 -2.57 -17.33
N TRP A 25 4.65 -3.38 -16.65
CA TRP A 25 3.19 -3.32 -16.73
C TRP A 25 2.58 -2.20 -15.85
N VAL A 26 3.29 -1.76 -14.81
CA VAL A 26 2.79 -0.84 -13.77
C VAL A 26 2.34 0.51 -14.35
N PRO A 27 3.06 1.16 -15.28
CA PRO A 27 2.61 2.42 -15.86
C PRO A 27 1.28 2.32 -16.60
N LYS A 28 1.06 1.21 -17.32
CA LYS A 28 -0.20 0.98 -18.03
C LYS A 28 -1.33 0.80 -17.03
N TRP A 29 -1.12 -0.03 -16.01
CA TRP A 29 -2.08 -0.24 -14.93
C TRP A 29 -2.45 1.08 -14.22
N LEU A 30 -1.46 1.90 -13.83
CA LEU A 30 -1.67 3.21 -13.22
C LEU A 30 -2.40 4.19 -14.16
N THR A 31 -2.12 4.13 -15.46
CA THR A 31 -2.78 4.98 -16.46
C THR A 31 -4.25 4.61 -16.60
N GLU A 32 -4.57 3.32 -16.63
CA GLU A 32 -5.94 2.81 -16.68
C GLU A 32 -6.69 3.17 -15.39
N LEU A 33 -6.06 2.96 -14.24
CA LEU A 33 -6.62 3.34 -12.93
C LEU A 33 -6.81 4.85 -12.78
N SER A 34 -5.95 5.67 -13.38
CA SER A 34 -6.13 7.14 -13.38
C SER A 34 -7.33 7.60 -14.21
N ARG A 35 -7.80 6.79 -15.17
CA ARG A 35 -9.00 7.10 -15.98
C ARG A 35 -10.28 6.71 -15.26
N ASP A 36 -10.24 5.61 -14.49
CA ASP A 36 -11.34 5.18 -13.63
C ASP A 36 -10.83 4.81 -12.22
N PRO A 37 -10.63 5.82 -11.34
CA PRO A 37 -10.14 5.59 -9.98
C PRO A 37 -11.08 4.75 -9.11
N ALA A 38 -12.34 4.59 -9.51
CA ALA A 38 -13.33 3.81 -8.76
C ALA A 38 -13.41 2.34 -9.23
N ASP A 39 -12.61 1.94 -10.23
CA ASP A 39 -12.52 0.56 -10.69
C ASP A 39 -11.76 -0.32 -9.69
N ALA A 40 -12.49 -0.78 -8.68
CA ALA A 40 -11.96 -1.65 -7.62
C ALA A 40 -11.44 -2.99 -8.18
N ALA A 41 -12.02 -3.50 -9.27
CA ALA A 41 -11.56 -4.76 -9.86
C ALA A 41 -10.18 -4.58 -10.50
N HIS A 42 -9.98 -3.50 -11.25
CA HIS A 42 -8.68 -3.15 -11.83
C HIS A 42 -7.64 -2.82 -10.77
N PHE A 43 -8.05 -2.16 -9.67
CA PHE A 43 -7.15 -1.91 -8.55
C PHE A 43 -6.70 -3.23 -7.90
N ALA A 44 -7.65 -4.12 -7.58
CA ALA A 44 -7.41 -5.42 -6.93
C ALA A 44 -6.59 -6.40 -7.79
N ASP A 45 -6.63 -6.28 -9.12
CA ASP A 45 -5.83 -7.12 -10.03
C ASP A 45 -4.33 -6.77 -9.97
N GLY A 46 -3.98 -5.50 -9.72
CA GLY A 46 -2.60 -5.02 -9.79
C GLY A 46 -1.88 -4.88 -8.45
N TRP A 47 -2.53 -4.35 -7.41
CA TRP A 47 -1.82 -4.03 -6.17
C TRP A 47 -1.16 -5.23 -5.47
N PRO A 48 -1.67 -6.48 -5.50
CA PRO A 48 -1.03 -7.61 -4.83
C PRO A 48 0.37 -7.95 -5.37
N ALA A 49 0.65 -7.58 -6.63
CA ALA A 49 1.97 -7.73 -7.23
C ALA A 49 2.96 -6.64 -6.79
N LEU A 50 2.48 -5.56 -6.16
CA LEU A 50 3.28 -4.45 -5.62
C LEU A 50 3.59 -4.62 -4.12
N CYS A 51 2.66 -5.15 -3.35
CA CYS A 51 2.90 -5.57 -1.98
C CYS A 51 2.03 -6.78 -1.60
N SER A 52 2.64 -7.76 -0.92
CA SER A 52 1.95 -8.91 -0.34
C SER A 52 2.90 -9.70 0.55
N GLU A 53 2.35 -10.46 1.50
CA GLU A 53 3.08 -11.41 2.36
C GLU A 53 4.30 -10.74 3.06
N GLY A 54 4.09 -9.56 3.65
CA GLY A 54 5.14 -8.84 4.36
C GLY A 54 6.25 -8.26 3.45
N THR A 55 6.02 -8.21 2.14
CA THR A 55 6.99 -7.72 1.17
C THR A 55 6.43 -6.56 0.36
N THR A 56 7.18 -5.46 0.31
CA THR A 56 6.96 -4.36 -0.62
C THR A 56 8.05 -4.34 -1.68
N TRP A 57 7.68 -4.51 -2.95
CA TRP A 57 8.64 -4.52 -4.05
C TRP A 57 8.98 -3.10 -4.55
N PRO A 58 10.15 -2.86 -5.16
CA PRO A 58 10.59 -1.54 -5.62
C PRO A 58 9.60 -0.81 -6.54
N ALA A 59 8.86 -1.55 -7.38
CA ALA A 59 7.83 -0.95 -8.22
C ALA A 59 6.70 -0.29 -7.41
N ALA A 60 6.40 -0.79 -6.21
CA ALA A 60 5.41 -0.18 -5.32
C ALA A 60 5.85 1.22 -4.86
N ILE A 61 7.13 1.39 -4.56
CA ILE A 61 7.69 2.68 -4.14
C ILE A 61 7.63 3.72 -5.26
N ALA A 62 7.88 3.30 -6.50
CA ALA A 62 7.67 4.15 -7.67
C ALA A 62 6.18 4.43 -7.95
N ALA A 63 5.30 3.46 -7.71
CA ALA A 63 3.85 3.61 -7.92
C ALA A 63 3.18 4.48 -6.84
N PHE A 64 3.69 4.47 -5.61
CA PHE A 64 3.04 5.09 -4.45
C PHE A 64 2.63 6.55 -4.66
N PRO A 65 3.48 7.47 -5.16
CA PRO A 65 3.07 8.85 -5.41
C PRO A 65 1.94 8.97 -6.45
N HIS A 66 1.86 8.04 -7.41
CA HIS A 66 0.77 7.98 -8.38
C HIS A 66 -0.51 7.48 -7.75
N LEU A 67 -0.44 6.40 -6.96
CA LEU A 67 -1.59 5.86 -6.24
C LEU A 67 -2.19 6.88 -5.27
N VAL A 68 -1.35 7.67 -4.57
CA VAL A 68 -1.81 8.79 -3.74
C VAL A 68 -2.61 9.79 -4.57
N ARG A 69 -2.09 10.22 -5.73
CA ARG A 69 -2.80 11.17 -6.62
C ARG A 69 -4.10 10.61 -7.18
N ILE A 70 -4.14 9.32 -7.48
CA ILE A 70 -5.36 8.64 -7.93
C ILE A 70 -6.39 8.64 -6.80
N ALA A 71 -6.01 8.25 -5.58
CA ALA A 71 -6.89 8.26 -4.42
C ALA A 71 -7.42 9.67 -4.07
N GLU A 72 -6.62 10.72 -4.27
CA GLU A 72 -7.06 12.11 -4.07
C GLU A 72 -8.27 12.50 -4.95
N SER A 73 -8.38 11.91 -6.14
CA SER A 73 -9.47 12.20 -7.08
C SER A 73 -10.81 11.58 -6.69
N LEU A 74 -10.79 10.57 -5.82
CA LEU A 74 -11.98 9.97 -5.24
C LEU A 74 -12.56 10.85 -4.12
N PRO A 75 -13.87 10.81 -3.86
CA PRO A 75 -14.43 11.45 -2.68
C PRO A 75 -13.96 10.76 -1.39
N PRO A 76 -13.87 11.48 -0.26
CA PRO A 76 -13.67 10.85 1.05
C PRO A 76 -14.77 9.81 1.33
N GLY A 77 -14.40 8.68 1.95
CA GLY A 77 -15.27 7.52 2.18
C GLY A 77 -15.25 6.50 1.04
N ALA A 78 -14.57 6.79 -0.07
CA ALA A 78 -14.38 5.87 -1.20
C ALA A 78 -12.91 5.49 -1.41
N ARG A 79 -12.02 5.80 -0.47
CA ARG A 79 -10.56 5.61 -0.63
C ARG A 79 -10.00 4.50 0.25
N PHE A 80 -10.86 3.79 0.98
CA PHE A 80 -10.46 2.83 1.99
C PHE A 80 -9.41 1.83 1.48
N GLU A 81 -9.66 1.17 0.34
CA GLU A 81 -8.74 0.17 -0.21
C GLU A 81 -7.38 0.77 -0.58
N TYR A 82 -7.34 1.98 -1.16
CA TYR A 82 -6.10 2.70 -1.41
C TYR A 82 -5.33 3.00 -0.13
N VAL A 83 -6.02 3.46 0.92
CA VAL A 83 -5.42 3.76 2.22
C VAL A 83 -4.82 2.50 2.83
N THR A 84 -5.52 1.37 2.77
CA THR A 84 -5.00 0.07 3.21
C THR A 84 -3.71 -0.29 2.46
N VAL A 85 -3.70 -0.16 1.14
CA VAL A 85 -2.49 -0.44 0.32
C VAL A 85 -1.36 0.54 0.65
N PHE A 86 -1.64 1.81 0.96
CA PHE A 86 -0.60 2.73 1.44
C PHE A 86 0.02 2.26 2.75
N GLY A 87 -0.81 1.76 3.66
CA GLY A 87 -0.39 1.16 4.92
C GLY A 87 0.53 -0.02 4.72
N LEU A 88 0.11 -1.00 3.90
CA LEU A 88 0.90 -2.19 3.58
C LEU A 88 2.26 -1.83 2.97
N ILE A 89 2.26 -0.95 1.96
CA ILE A 89 3.50 -0.47 1.33
C ILE A 89 4.43 0.16 2.36
N ALA A 90 3.89 1.01 3.24
CA ALA A 90 4.70 1.71 4.23
C ALA A 90 5.18 0.82 5.39
N ALA A 91 4.41 -0.20 5.77
CA ALA A 91 4.73 -1.12 6.86
C ALA A 91 5.89 -2.05 6.50
N ASP A 92 5.90 -2.52 5.25
CA ASP A 92 6.83 -3.55 4.76
C ASP A 92 8.02 -2.97 3.98
N TRP A 93 8.04 -1.66 3.76
CA TRP A 93 9.17 -1.00 3.11
C TRP A 93 10.28 -0.65 4.10
N GLU A 94 11.42 -1.33 3.97
CA GLU A 94 12.66 -0.99 4.68
C GLU A 94 13.77 -0.58 3.70
N PRO A 95 14.04 0.73 3.55
CA PRO A 95 15.09 1.21 2.65
C PRO A 95 16.46 0.62 2.99
N GLY A 96 17.15 0.06 1.99
CA GLY A 96 18.52 -0.44 2.15
C GLY A 96 18.64 -1.77 2.89
N SER A 97 17.54 -2.47 3.13
CA SER A 97 17.52 -3.82 3.71
C SER A 97 18.18 -4.86 2.80
N ASP A 98 18.01 -4.73 1.48
CA ASP A 98 18.56 -5.64 0.46
C ASP A 98 18.89 -4.87 -0.84
N PRO A 99 20.08 -5.06 -1.43
CA PRO A 99 20.42 -4.51 -2.75
C PRO A 99 19.43 -4.85 -3.88
N LEU A 100 18.74 -5.99 -3.82
CA LEU A 100 17.69 -6.37 -4.77
C LEU A 100 16.45 -5.47 -4.67
N PHE A 101 16.27 -4.81 -3.53
CA PHE A 101 15.18 -3.88 -3.25
C PHE A 101 15.64 -2.42 -3.34
N ALA A 102 16.84 -2.13 -3.84
CA ALA A 102 17.28 -0.76 -4.02
C ALA A 102 16.44 -0.01 -5.07
N VAL A 103 16.05 1.22 -4.75
CA VAL A 103 15.38 2.15 -5.67
C VAL A 103 16.29 3.36 -5.94
N PRO A 104 16.14 4.05 -7.09
CA PRO A 104 16.83 5.32 -7.30
C PRO A 104 16.44 6.37 -6.25
N ASP A 105 17.39 7.21 -5.82
CA ASP A 105 17.16 8.30 -4.83
C ASP A 105 15.97 9.21 -5.20
N THR A 106 15.75 9.43 -6.50
CA THR A 106 14.63 10.23 -7.01
C THR A 106 13.28 9.57 -6.75
N VAL A 107 13.20 8.25 -6.89
CA VAL A 107 12.01 7.44 -6.58
C VAL A 107 11.76 7.45 -5.08
N GLU A 108 12.79 7.22 -4.27
CA GLU A 108 12.65 7.22 -2.81
C GLU A 108 12.24 8.59 -2.28
N SER A 109 12.80 9.68 -2.82
CA SER A 109 12.43 11.04 -2.43
C SER A 109 10.97 11.36 -2.77
N ALA A 110 10.50 10.90 -3.94
CA ALA A 110 9.10 11.08 -4.33
C ALA A 110 8.14 10.29 -3.43
N TYR A 111 8.49 9.06 -3.07
CA TYR A 111 7.76 8.24 -2.09
C TYR A 111 7.67 8.95 -0.73
N ARG A 112 8.81 9.38 -0.16
CA ARG A 112 8.85 10.08 1.13
C ARG A 112 8.02 11.37 1.11
N ALA A 113 8.02 12.11 0.01
CA ALA A 113 7.21 13.30 -0.15
C ALA A 113 5.69 13.00 -0.20
N ALA A 114 5.30 11.82 -0.70
CA ALA A 114 3.91 11.40 -0.80
C ALA A 114 3.33 10.85 0.51
N LEU A 115 4.16 10.39 1.45
CA LEU A 115 3.72 9.83 2.74
C LEU A 115 2.84 10.80 3.55
N ALA A 116 3.22 12.08 3.63
CA ALA A 116 2.43 13.09 4.34
C ALA A 116 1.02 13.21 3.75
N ARG A 117 0.91 13.11 2.42
CA ARG A 117 -0.39 13.19 1.75
C ARG A 117 -1.20 11.91 1.90
N ALA A 118 -0.57 10.74 1.84
CA ALA A 118 -1.22 9.47 2.16
C ALA A 118 -1.81 9.48 3.57
N LEU A 119 -1.07 10.03 4.55
CA LEU A 119 -1.54 10.18 5.93
C LEU A 119 -2.76 11.10 6.03
N GLU A 120 -2.78 12.22 5.31
CA GLU A 120 -3.96 13.11 5.26
C GLU A 120 -5.19 12.42 4.66
N LEU A 121 -5.00 11.56 3.65
CA LEU A 121 -6.08 10.76 3.08
C LEU A 121 -6.61 9.73 4.09
N ALA A 122 -5.71 9.02 4.78
CA ALA A 122 -6.09 8.08 5.85
C ALA A 122 -6.86 8.78 6.99
N ALA A 123 -6.38 9.96 7.42
CA ALA A 123 -7.05 10.85 8.36
C ALA A 123 -8.48 11.19 7.92
N ALA A 124 -8.66 11.58 6.67
CA ALA A 124 -9.98 11.90 6.13
C ALA A 124 -10.92 10.66 6.10
N GLU A 125 -10.42 9.49 5.71
CA GLU A 125 -11.22 8.26 5.67
C GLU A 125 -11.70 7.83 7.08
N SER A 126 -10.93 8.10 8.13
CA SER A 126 -11.32 7.79 9.52
C SER A 126 -12.57 8.52 10.03
N ALA A 127 -13.01 9.57 9.33
CA ALA A 127 -14.23 10.29 9.66
C ALA A 127 -15.50 9.57 9.15
N PHE A 128 -15.37 8.51 8.35
CA PHE A 128 -16.48 7.77 7.75
C PHE A 128 -16.77 6.49 8.52
N PRO A 129 -18.04 5.99 8.46
CA PRO A 129 -18.38 4.73 9.09
C PRO A 129 -17.53 3.58 8.55
N ILE A 130 -16.92 2.83 9.48
CA ILE A 130 -16.15 1.64 9.14
C ILE A 130 -17.09 0.43 9.13
N GLY A 131 -17.00 -0.38 8.08
CA GLY A 131 -17.96 -1.47 7.82
C GLY A 131 -17.85 -2.63 8.81
N ASN A 132 -16.64 -2.95 9.26
CA ASN A 132 -16.37 -4.06 10.18
C ASN A 132 -15.06 -3.83 10.96
N GLU A 133 -14.78 -4.72 11.91
CA GLU A 133 -13.57 -4.64 12.75
C GLU A 133 -12.27 -4.81 11.95
N ARG A 134 -12.26 -5.71 10.95
CA ARG A 134 -11.11 -5.94 10.07
C ARG A 134 -10.71 -4.67 9.34
N ASP A 135 -11.69 -3.94 8.82
CA ASP A 135 -11.48 -2.66 8.15
C ASP A 135 -10.90 -1.61 9.11
N LEU A 136 -11.41 -1.53 10.35
CA LEU A 136 -10.90 -0.60 11.36
C LEU A 136 -9.43 -0.89 11.67
N ARG A 137 -9.09 -2.16 11.82
CA ARG A 137 -7.73 -2.57 12.09
C ARG A 137 -6.78 -2.23 10.94
N TYR A 138 -7.16 -2.50 9.68
CA TYR A 138 -6.33 -2.09 8.53
C TYR A 138 -6.15 -0.57 8.44
N LEU A 139 -7.18 0.20 8.80
CA LEU A 139 -7.05 1.65 8.90
C LEU A 139 -6.03 2.05 9.97
N LEU A 140 -6.10 1.44 11.18
CA LEU A 140 -5.16 1.69 12.27
C LEU A 140 -3.73 1.27 11.91
N MET A 141 -3.56 0.11 11.26
CA MET A 141 -2.29 -0.36 10.72
C MET A 141 -1.72 0.68 9.75
N SER A 142 -2.56 1.18 8.83
CA SER A 142 -2.15 2.19 7.85
C SER A 142 -1.71 3.50 8.52
N PHE A 143 -2.41 3.95 9.56
CA PHE A 143 -1.96 5.11 10.34
C PHE A 143 -0.61 4.88 11.00
N ALA A 144 -0.42 3.74 11.66
CA ALA A 144 0.84 3.41 12.33
C ALA A 144 2.00 3.40 11.34
N ALA A 145 1.81 2.75 10.18
CA ALA A 145 2.79 2.67 9.11
C ALA A 145 3.14 4.06 8.55
N LEU A 146 2.12 4.86 8.19
CA LEU A 146 2.31 6.21 7.63
C LEU A 146 2.88 7.21 8.64
N HIS A 147 2.74 6.96 9.94
CA HIS A 147 3.43 7.70 11.00
C HIS A 147 4.86 7.21 11.27
N ASN A 148 5.36 6.26 10.48
CA ASN A 148 6.68 5.65 10.65
C ASN A 148 6.83 4.97 12.02
N VAL A 149 5.78 4.23 12.43
CA VAL A 149 5.77 3.35 13.61
C VAL A 149 5.56 1.89 13.14
N PRO A 150 6.55 1.32 12.41
CA PRO A 150 6.38 0.07 11.68
C PRO A 150 6.12 -1.13 12.60
N GLU A 151 6.66 -1.16 13.82
CA GLU A 151 6.41 -2.26 14.76
C GLU A 151 4.94 -2.32 15.18
N LEU A 152 4.31 -1.16 15.41
CA LEU A 152 2.88 -1.11 15.73
C LEU A 152 2.04 -1.51 14.51
N ALA A 153 2.44 -1.09 13.31
CA ALA A 153 1.76 -1.49 12.08
C ALA A 153 1.75 -3.01 11.90
N ARG A 154 2.92 -3.66 12.05
CA ARG A 154 3.05 -5.13 11.99
C ARG A 154 2.22 -5.81 13.06
N CYS A 155 2.30 -5.36 14.32
CA CYS A 155 1.46 -5.93 15.39
C CYS A 155 -0.04 -5.82 15.10
N LEU A 156 -0.49 -4.80 14.38
CA LEU A 156 -1.89 -4.65 13.98
C LEU A 156 -2.23 -5.54 12.79
N ASP A 157 -1.32 -5.72 11.83
CA ASP A 157 -1.51 -6.60 10.67
C ASP A 157 -1.57 -8.08 11.11
N ASP A 158 -0.63 -8.49 11.98
CA ASP A 158 -0.48 -9.87 12.47
C ASP A 158 -1.62 -10.34 13.38
N LEU A 159 -2.59 -9.49 13.74
CA LEU A 159 -3.72 -9.94 14.56
C LEU A 159 -4.56 -11.01 13.86
N ASP A 160 -4.61 -11.03 12.52
CA ASP A 160 -5.31 -12.08 11.75
C ASP A 160 -4.54 -13.40 11.65
N ASP A 161 -3.26 -13.39 12.02
CA ASP A 161 -2.39 -14.55 11.96
C ASP A 161 -2.61 -15.46 13.17
N ASP A 162 -2.95 -16.73 12.91
CA ASP A 162 -3.19 -17.72 13.96
C ASP A 162 -1.91 -18.09 14.74
N GLU A 163 -0.75 -18.02 14.09
CA GLU A 163 0.53 -18.22 14.77
C GLU A 163 0.84 -17.07 15.74
N THR A 164 0.50 -15.84 15.34
CA THR A 164 0.84 -14.63 16.11
C THR A 164 -0.20 -14.28 17.17
N CYS A 165 -1.48 -14.42 16.86
CA CYS A 165 -2.58 -14.10 17.79
C CYS A 165 -3.70 -15.15 17.74
N PRO A 166 -3.48 -16.39 18.22
CA PRO A 166 -4.41 -17.50 18.04
C PRO A 166 -5.81 -17.23 18.62
N ARG A 167 -5.88 -16.47 19.72
CA ARG A 167 -7.16 -16.08 20.32
C ARG A 167 -7.96 -15.12 19.42
N TYR A 168 -7.27 -14.21 18.75
CA TYR A 168 -7.91 -13.23 17.87
C TYR A 168 -8.21 -13.88 16.51
N ALA A 169 -7.27 -14.64 15.95
CA ALA A 169 -7.49 -15.43 14.74
C ALA A 169 -8.69 -16.37 14.90
N ALA A 170 -8.82 -17.10 16.01
CA ALA A 170 -10.02 -17.93 16.28
C ALA A 170 -11.32 -17.13 16.38
N HIS A 171 -11.26 -15.85 16.81
CA HIS A 171 -12.43 -14.97 16.82
C HIS A 171 -12.84 -14.54 15.40
N VAL A 172 -11.86 -14.29 14.52
CA VAL A 172 -12.07 -13.82 13.14
C VAL A 172 -12.46 -14.97 12.20
N TRP A 173 -11.75 -16.10 12.28
CA TRP A 173 -11.85 -17.22 11.34
C TRP A 173 -12.71 -18.38 11.87
N GLY A 174 -13.00 -18.42 13.18
CA GLY A 174 -13.63 -19.56 13.87
C GLY A 174 -12.61 -20.59 14.39
N GLU A 175 -13.06 -21.60 15.13
CA GLU A 175 -12.19 -22.67 15.69
C GLU A 175 -11.54 -23.56 14.60
N ASP A 176 -11.96 -23.43 13.34
CA ASP A 176 -11.47 -24.17 12.16
C ASP A 176 -10.61 -23.29 11.24
N ALA A 177 -9.74 -22.42 11.79
CA ALA A 177 -8.81 -21.65 10.99
C ALA A 177 -7.93 -22.58 10.11
N PRO A 178 -7.72 -22.27 8.81
CA PRO A 178 -6.84 -23.07 7.98
C PRO A 178 -5.41 -22.95 8.50
N MET A 179 -4.79 -24.09 8.86
CA MET A 179 -3.35 -24.20 9.09
C MET A 179 -2.56 -24.01 7.81
#